data_AF-L7M5I9-F1
#
_entry.id   AF-L7M5I9-F1
#
_cell.length_a   1.000
_cell.length_b   1.000
_cell.length_c   1.000
_cell.angle_alpha   90.00
_cell.angle_beta   90.00
_cell.angle_gamma   90.00
#
_symmetry.space_group_name_H-M   'P 1'
#
loop_
_entity.id
_entity.type
_entity.pdbx_description
1 polymer ?
#
loop_
_entity_poly.entity_id
_entity_poly.type
_entity_poly.pdbx_seq_one_letter_code
_entity_poly.pdbx_strand_id
1 'polypeptide(L)'
;MMSLIQRSATMLSIARLLYSKSCTATRKFSALAASASQLKKASTLPLVAETPLQVAVRTFKDLDVLTKRCKDCYFKKGDDRWYVLCKTHGRHKQRQRLPDERHFWIVTHKTHGPRKNF
;
A
#
# COMPACT_ATOMS: atom_id res chain seq x y z
N MET A 1 21.41 -18.63 -63.94
CA MET A 1 20.07 -18.69 -64.54
C MET A 1 19.05 -18.98 -63.45
N MET A 2 18.09 -18.05 -63.26
CA MET A 2 16.67 -18.22 -62.92
C MET A 2 16.31 -19.23 -61.79
N SER A 3 15.54 -18.95 -60.74
CA SER A 3 14.53 -17.91 -60.52
C SER A 3 14.14 -17.88 -59.02
N LEU A 4 13.74 -16.70 -58.57
CA LEU A 4 13.09 -16.43 -57.29
C LEU A 4 11.65 -16.94 -57.34
N ILE A 5 11.18 -17.62 -56.29
CA ILE A 5 9.75 -17.87 -56.07
C ILE A 5 9.22 -16.81 -55.11
N GLN A 6 8.58 -15.80 -55.69
CA GLN A 6 7.61 -14.92 -55.04
C GLN A 6 6.35 -15.69 -54.64
N ARG A 7 5.91 -15.56 -53.39
CA ARG A 7 4.50 -15.74 -53.01
C ARG A 7 4.08 -14.65 -52.02
N SER A 8 3.62 -13.56 -52.62
CA SER A 8 2.41 -12.77 -52.32
C SER A 8 1.82 -12.79 -50.90
N ALA A 9 1.68 -11.57 -50.38
CA ALA A 9 0.95 -11.17 -49.19
C ALA A 9 -0.53 -11.57 -49.20
N THR A 10 -1.04 -11.93 -48.02
CA THR A 10 -2.45 -11.76 -47.66
C THR A 10 -2.51 -11.03 -46.33
N MET A 11 -3.03 -9.80 -46.38
CA MET A 11 -3.32 -8.95 -45.24
C MET A 11 -4.62 -9.43 -44.58
N LEU A 12 -4.55 -9.88 -43.33
CA LEU A 12 -5.72 -10.06 -42.47
C LEU A 12 -5.59 -9.10 -41.29
N SER A 13 -6.12 -7.89 -41.50
CA SER A 13 -6.25 -6.84 -40.51
C SER A 13 -7.29 -7.25 -39.45
N ILE A 14 -6.84 -7.83 -38.35
CA ILE A 14 -7.67 -8.01 -37.16
C ILE A 14 -7.62 -6.69 -36.38
N ALA A 15 -8.60 -5.82 -36.65
CA ALA A 15 -8.87 -4.66 -35.83
C ALA A 15 -9.37 -5.13 -34.44
N ARG A 16 -8.44 -5.28 -33.48
CA ARG A 16 -8.80 -5.40 -32.06
C ARG A 16 -9.03 -4.00 -31.52
N LEU A 17 -10.30 -3.60 -31.52
CA LEU A 17 -10.81 -2.44 -30.82
C LEU A 17 -10.29 -2.45 -29.37
N LEU A 18 -9.48 -1.46 -29.05
CA LEU A 18 -9.08 -1.12 -27.69
C LEU A 18 -10.33 -0.62 -26.95
N TYR A 19 -11.06 -1.53 -26.31
CA TYR A 19 -12.02 -1.13 -25.29
C TYR A 19 -11.25 -0.89 -23.99
N SER A 20 -10.64 0.28 -23.87
CA SER A 20 -10.22 0.81 -22.57
C SER A 20 -11.48 1.33 -21.86
N LYS A 21 -11.98 0.57 -20.89
CA LYS A 21 -12.82 1.15 -19.84
C LYS A 21 -11.91 2.01 -18.97
N SER A 22 -11.76 3.27 -19.34
CA SER A 22 -11.27 4.31 -18.42
C SER A 22 -12.34 4.51 -17.34
N CYS A 23 -12.27 3.72 -16.27
CA CYS A 23 -12.90 4.10 -15.01
C CYS A 23 -12.16 5.31 -14.47
N THR A 24 -12.53 6.49 -14.95
CA THR A 24 -12.22 7.75 -14.30
C THR A 24 -13.02 7.80 -12.99
N ALA A 25 -12.47 7.18 -11.94
CA ALA A 25 -12.86 7.47 -10.57
C ALA A 25 -12.39 8.90 -10.24
N THR A 26 -13.03 9.88 -10.87
CA THR A 26 -12.97 11.27 -10.48
C THR A 26 -13.70 11.37 -9.16
N ARG A 27 -12.95 11.20 -8.06
CA ARG A 27 -13.41 11.67 -6.75
C ARG A 27 -13.56 13.18 -6.87
N LYS A 28 -14.78 13.64 -7.15
CA LYS A 28 -15.14 15.04 -7.03
C LYS A 28 -15.03 15.40 -5.55
N PHE A 29 -13.88 15.93 -5.15
CA PHE A 29 -13.78 16.70 -3.92
C PHE A 29 -14.47 18.03 -4.19
N SER A 30 -15.81 18.05 -4.10
CA SER A 30 -16.61 19.26 -4.17
C SER A 30 -16.55 19.97 -2.81
N ALA A 31 -15.38 20.50 -2.45
CA ALA A 31 -15.29 21.47 -1.38
C ALA A 31 -15.43 22.85 -2.01
N LEU A 32 -16.52 23.55 -1.69
CA LEU A 32 -16.73 24.98 -1.92
C LEU A 32 -17.08 25.39 -3.37
N ALA A 33 -18.31 25.11 -3.80
CA ALA A 33 -19.01 26.06 -4.68
C ALA A 33 -19.55 27.21 -3.81
N ALA A 34 -18.64 28.05 -3.30
CA ALA A 34 -19.00 29.31 -2.66
C ALA A 34 -18.82 30.42 -3.70
N SER A 35 -19.94 30.99 -4.11
CA SER A 35 -20.03 32.21 -4.91
C SER A 35 -19.09 33.28 -4.35
N ALA A 36 -18.23 33.80 -5.23
CA ALA A 36 -17.35 34.92 -4.93
C ALA A 36 -18.18 36.18 -4.65
N SER A 37 -18.15 36.66 -3.42
CA SER A 37 -18.56 38.03 -3.09
C SER A 37 -17.59 38.67 -2.09
N GLN A 38 -16.97 39.75 -2.58
CA GLN A 38 -16.40 40.89 -1.87
C GLN A 38 -15.35 40.69 -0.76
N LEU A 39 -14.13 40.95 -1.20
CA LEU A 39 -13.02 41.63 -0.53
C LEU A 39 -13.44 42.53 0.65
N LYS A 40 -13.12 42.13 1.88
CA LYS A 40 -12.80 43.06 2.98
C LYS A 40 -11.49 42.65 3.63
N LYS A 41 -10.53 43.58 3.60
CA LYS A 41 -9.17 43.45 4.09
C LYS A 41 -9.18 43.46 5.62
N ALA A 42 -8.93 42.32 6.24
CA ALA A 42 -8.56 42.22 7.65
C ALA A 42 -7.14 41.65 7.71
N SER A 43 -6.21 42.42 8.28
CA SER A 43 -4.83 42.02 8.53
C SER A 43 -4.82 40.84 9.51
N THR A 44 -4.84 39.64 8.97
CA THR A 44 -4.77 38.40 9.73
C THR A 44 -3.29 38.07 9.89
N LEU A 45 -2.81 38.06 11.14
CA LEU A 45 -1.49 37.54 11.50
C LEU A 45 -1.31 36.16 10.82
N PRO A 46 -0.12 35.85 10.28
CA PRO A 46 0.12 34.55 9.67
C PRO A 46 0.00 33.49 10.76
N LEU A 47 -1.13 32.78 10.77
CA LEU A 47 -1.27 31.52 11.49
C LEU A 47 -0.25 30.58 10.86
N VAL A 48 0.91 30.46 11.49
CA VAL A 48 1.91 29.45 11.15
C VAL A 48 1.24 28.11 11.43
N ALA A 49 0.67 27.52 10.39
CA ALA A 49 0.23 26.14 10.43
C ALA A 49 1.47 25.30 10.65
N GLU A 50 1.73 24.92 11.90
CA GLU A 50 2.71 23.92 12.25
C GLU A 50 2.28 22.62 11.57
N THR A 51 2.84 22.37 10.39
CA THR A 51 2.67 21.08 9.73
C THR A 51 3.40 20.06 10.61
N PRO A 52 2.71 19.06 11.18
CA PRO A 52 3.38 18.08 12.00
C PRO A 52 4.41 17.38 11.12
N LEU A 53 5.70 17.59 11.44
CA LEU A 53 6.81 16.90 10.80
C LEU A 53 6.65 15.41 11.09
N GLN A 54 6.08 14.67 10.15
CA GLN A 54 5.97 13.22 10.23
C GLN A 54 7.36 12.61 10.11
N VAL A 55 8.00 12.35 11.25
CA VAL A 55 9.23 11.58 11.31
C VAL A 55 8.87 10.13 11.00
N ALA A 56 9.35 9.61 9.87
CA ALA A 56 9.18 8.22 9.51
C ALA A 56 9.96 7.32 10.49
N VAL A 57 9.28 6.83 11.53
CA VAL A 57 9.84 5.84 12.44
C VAL A 57 9.88 4.48 11.74
N ARG A 58 11.07 3.88 11.61
CA ARG A 58 11.20 2.51 11.10
C ARG A 58 10.61 1.53 12.11
N THR A 59 9.42 1.02 11.80
CA THR A 59 8.73 -0.04 12.56
C THR A 59 9.31 -1.43 12.27
N PHE A 60 8.82 -2.43 13.01
CA PHE A 60 9.15 -3.84 12.81
C PHE A 60 8.46 -4.41 11.58
N LYS A 61 9.11 -5.36 10.89
CA LYS A 61 8.45 -6.20 9.89
C LYS A 61 7.87 -7.46 10.57
N ASP A 62 6.55 -7.63 10.49
CA ASP A 62 5.89 -8.85 10.99
C ASP A 62 6.10 -10.01 10.00
N LEU A 63 6.62 -11.13 10.49
CA LEU A 63 6.93 -12.33 9.72
C LEU A 63 6.56 -13.59 10.51
N ASP A 64 6.17 -14.65 9.81
CA ASP A 64 5.88 -15.94 10.43
C ASP A 64 7.18 -16.67 10.81
N VAL A 65 8.17 -16.65 9.92
CA VAL A 65 9.52 -17.22 10.14
C VAL A 65 10.53 -16.10 10.26
N LEU A 66 11.21 -16.04 11.41
CA LEU A 66 12.21 -15.03 11.69
C LEU A 66 13.60 -15.52 11.30
N THR A 67 14.36 -14.68 10.62
CA THR A 67 15.72 -15.02 10.17
C THR A 67 16.72 -13.92 10.51
N LYS A 68 17.93 -14.32 10.89
CA LYS A 68 19.05 -13.41 11.03
C LYS A 68 19.63 -13.09 9.65
N ARG A 69 19.63 -11.81 9.28
CA ARG A 69 20.21 -11.33 8.01
C ARG A 69 21.69 -10.94 8.14
N CYS A 70 22.14 -10.74 9.36
CA CYS A 70 23.44 -10.16 9.69
C CYS A 70 24.03 -10.81 10.93
N LYS A 71 25.33 -10.60 11.17
CA LYS A 71 26.04 -11.10 12.36
C LYS A 71 25.52 -10.48 13.67
N ASP A 72 25.24 -9.18 13.65
CA ASP A 72 24.78 -8.40 14.82
C ASP A 72 23.30 -8.64 15.16
N CYS A 73 22.59 -9.37 14.29
CA CYS A 73 21.19 -9.67 14.46
C CYS A 73 21.06 -10.75 15.55
N TYR A 74 20.13 -10.60 16.49
CA TYR A 74 19.95 -11.56 17.58
C TYR A 74 18.47 -11.78 17.89
N PHE A 75 18.16 -12.97 18.40
CA PHE A 75 16.81 -13.34 18.83
C PHE A 75 16.57 -12.84 20.25
N LYS A 76 15.38 -12.30 20.49
CA LYS A 76 14.87 -11.93 21.81
C LYS A 76 13.43 -12.44 21.92
N LYS A 77 13.10 -13.11 23.02
CA LYS A 77 11.71 -13.43 23.37
C LYS A 77 11.17 -12.32 24.27
N GLY A 78 9.98 -11.80 23.98
CA GLY A 78 9.29 -10.77 24.78
C GLY A 78 7.81 -10.72 24.41
N ASP A 79 6.94 -10.26 25.30
CA ASP A 79 5.48 -10.17 25.06
C ASP A 79 4.86 -11.44 24.45
N ASP A 80 5.40 -12.61 24.82
CA ASP A 80 5.07 -13.94 24.28
C ASP A 80 5.30 -14.14 22.76
N ARG A 81 6.15 -13.31 22.16
CA ARG A 81 6.52 -13.38 20.74
C ARG A 81 8.05 -13.38 20.58
N TRP A 82 8.51 -13.94 19.48
CA TRP A 82 9.91 -13.82 19.08
C TRP A 82 10.16 -12.52 18.31
N TYR A 83 11.36 -11.97 18.51
CA TYR A 83 11.85 -10.79 17.82
C TYR A 83 13.25 -11.05 17.28
N VAL A 84 13.56 -10.45 16.14
CA VAL A 84 14.95 -10.25 15.68
C VAL A 84 15.26 -8.78 15.81
N LEU A 85 16.24 -8.49 16.66
CA LEU A 85 16.75 -7.14 16.87
C LEU A 85 18.14 -7.01 16.25
N CYS A 86 18.50 -5.79 15.85
CA CYS A 86 19.79 -5.48 15.28
C CYS A 86 20.23 -4.10 15.78
N LYS A 87 21.47 -3.99 16.27
CA LYS A 87 22.04 -2.74 16.77
C LYS A 87 22.52 -1.84 15.62
N THR A 88 23.13 -2.44 14.60
CA THR A 88 23.74 -1.74 13.45
C THR A 88 22.71 -1.29 12.41
N HIS A 89 21.78 -2.19 12.02
CA HIS A 89 20.82 -1.93 10.96
C HIS A 89 19.37 -2.02 11.43
N GLY A 90 18.71 -0.86 11.59
CA GLY A 90 17.29 -0.81 11.98
C GLY A 90 16.32 -1.50 11.01
N ARG A 91 16.72 -1.70 9.74
CA ARG A 91 15.92 -2.41 8.72
C ARG A 91 15.80 -3.93 8.96
N HIS A 92 16.62 -4.50 9.84
CA HIS A 92 16.61 -5.94 10.15
C HIS A 92 15.66 -6.31 11.29
N LYS A 93 15.00 -5.31 11.90
CA LYS A 93 14.03 -5.52 12.98
C LYS A 93 12.81 -6.31 12.47
N GLN A 94 12.63 -7.51 13.00
CA GLN A 94 11.50 -8.40 12.67
C GLN A 94 10.75 -8.78 13.95
N ARG A 95 9.44 -9.00 13.84
CA ARG A 95 8.57 -9.46 14.93
C ARG A 95 7.78 -10.67 14.45
N GLN A 96 7.59 -11.63 15.34
CA GLN A 96 6.76 -12.80 15.06
C GLN A 96 5.30 -12.38 14.93
N ARG A 97 4.69 -12.79 13.82
CA ARG A 97 3.24 -12.68 13.65
C ARG A 97 2.57 -13.70 14.56
N LEU A 98 1.66 -13.25 15.42
CA LEU A 98 0.78 -14.19 16.12
C LEU A 98 -0.39 -14.54 15.22
N PRO A 99 -0.80 -15.82 15.19
CA PRO A 99 -2.07 -16.19 14.59
C PRO A 99 -3.19 -15.50 15.36
N ASP A 100 -4.19 -15.01 14.62
CA ASP A 100 -5.41 -14.50 15.24
C ASP A 100 -6.21 -15.67 15.83
N GLU A 101 -6.78 -15.50 17.02
CA GLU A 101 -7.59 -16.54 17.68
C GLU A 101 -8.74 -17.05 16.81
N ARG A 102 -9.34 -16.15 16.01
CA ARG A 102 -10.46 -16.46 15.10
C ARG A 102 -10.08 -17.48 14.02
N HIS A 103 -8.79 -17.60 13.71
CA HIS A 103 -8.31 -18.57 12.73
C HIS A 103 -8.52 -20.01 13.19
N PHE A 104 -8.64 -20.24 14.51
CA PHE A 104 -8.91 -21.55 15.10
C PHE A 104 -10.39 -21.82 15.35
N TRP A 105 -11.29 -20.84 15.10
CA TRP A 105 -12.72 -21.00 15.35
C TRP A 105 -13.41 -21.73 14.21
N ILE A 106 -14.46 -22.50 14.53
CA ILE A 106 -15.33 -23.08 13.52
C ILE A 106 -16.09 -21.92 12.85
N VAL A 107 -15.99 -21.84 11.52
CA VAL A 107 -16.71 -20.86 10.72
C VAL A 107 -18.19 -21.27 10.69
N THR A 108 -19.04 -20.43 11.26
CA THR A 108 -20.48 -20.59 11.33
C THR A 108 -21.16 -19.33 10.81
N HIS A 109 -22.47 -19.38 10.55
CA HIS A 109 -23.28 -18.21 10.19
C HIS A 109 -23.09 -17.00 11.14
N LYS A 110 -22.83 -17.25 12.44
CA LYS A 110 -22.61 -16.18 13.44
C LYS A 110 -21.16 -15.69 13.52
N THR A 111 -20.18 -16.55 13.22
CA THR A 111 -18.75 -16.18 13.28
C THR A 111 -18.22 -15.66 11.94
N HIS A 112 -18.97 -15.85 10.86
CA HIS A 112 -18.69 -15.28 9.55
C HIS A 112 -19.03 -13.78 9.54
N GLY A 113 -18.02 -12.92 9.56
CA GLY A 113 -18.23 -11.48 9.51
C GLY A 113 -16.92 -10.71 9.29
N PRO A 114 -17.00 -9.48 8.72
CA PRO A 114 -15.83 -8.65 8.52
C PRO A 114 -15.18 -8.32 9.87
N ARG A 115 -13.85 -8.18 9.87
CA ARG A 115 -13.12 -7.76 11.08
C ARG A 115 -13.59 -6.35 11.45
N LYS A 116 -14.24 -6.20 12.60
CA LYS A 116 -14.47 -4.89 13.22
C LYS A 116 -13.13 -4.37 13.71
N ASN A 117 -12.63 -3.30 13.09
CA ASN A 117 -11.51 -2.51 13.58
C ASN A 117 -12.11 -1.55 14.62
N PHE A 118 -12.00 -1.89 15.90
CA PHE A 118 -12.34 -0.95 16.98
C PHE A 118 -11.19 0.04 17.18
#